data_AF-A0A4V2B299-F1
#
_entry.id   AF-A0A4V2B299-F1
#
_cell.length_a   1.000
_cell.length_b   1.000
_cell.length_c   1.000
_cell.angle_alpha   90.00
_cell.angle_beta   90.00
_cell.angle_gamma   90.00
#
_symmetry.space_group_name_H-M   'P 1'
#
loop_
_entity.id
_entity.type
_entity.pdbx_description
1 polymer ?
#
loop_
_entity_poly.entity_id
_entity_poly.type
_entity_poly.pdbx_seq_one_letter_code
_entity_poly.pdbx_strand_id
1 'polypeptide(L)'
;MADSPVAERVLVLAPIGRDGPATLDLLGRASITGVICGSFGQLLEELLQGAEAAFVAEEGLFGQDLDALGRWVATQPPWSDLPFVVLTSRHDQPRVNVWRQELVRILGNVSLLERPVQPITLVSVMQAALRARARQRQVRSLLAARDEA
;
A
#
# COMPACT_ATOMS: atom_id res chain seq x y z
N MET A 1 26.23 -9.33 11.04
CA MET A 1 25.76 -7.95 11.22
C MET A 1 24.25 -8.05 11.36
N ALA A 2 23.71 -7.73 12.53
CA ALA A 2 22.31 -7.97 12.84
C ALA A 2 21.40 -7.22 11.85
N ASP A 3 20.48 -7.97 11.26
CA ASP A 3 19.35 -7.48 10.47
C ASP A 3 18.61 -6.44 11.33
N SER A 4 18.95 -5.17 11.14
CA SER A 4 18.19 -4.09 11.76
C SER A 4 16.81 -4.17 11.11
N PRO A 5 15.70 -4.23 11.87
CA PRO A 5 14.39 -4.30 11.27
C PRO A 5 14.27 -3.08 10.35
N VAL A 6 14.26 -3.31 9.05
CA VAL A 6 13.96 -2.27 8.07
C VAL A 6 12.61 -1.75 8.51
N ALA A 7 12.60 -0.52 9.05
CA ALA A 7 11.40 0.07 9.61
C ALA A 7 10.28 -0.11 8.59
N GLU A 8 9.19 -0.77 9.00
CA GLU A 8 8.10 -1.12 8.09
C GLU A 8 7.56 0.16 7.47
N ARG A 9 7.96 0.40 6.21
CA ARG A 9 7.77 1.67 5.53
C ARG A 9 6.48 1.61 4.73
N VAL A 10 5.47 2.33 5.22
CA VAL A 10 4.17 2.50 4.55
C VAL A 10 4.16 3.80 3.76
N LEU A 11 3.84 3.73 2.47
CA LEU A 11 3.60 4.92 1.66
C LEU A 11 2.16 5.39 1.87
N VAL A 12 1.94 6.69 2.04
CA VAL A 12 0.63 7.29 2.29
C VAL A 12 0.34 8.33 1.21
N LEU A 13 -0.49 7.98 0.23
CA LEU A 13 -0.99 8.93 -0.77
C LEU A 13 -2.45 9.29 -0.46
N ALA A 14 -2.66 10.39 0.26
CA ALA A 14 -3.99 10.93 0.52
C ALA A 14 -3.93 12.46 0.42
N PRO A 15 -3.89 12.99 -0.83
CA PRO A 15 -3.51 14.38 -1.09
C PRO A 15 -4.62 15.40 -0.77
N ILE A 16 -5.85 14.94 -0.52
CA ILE A 16 -7.00 15.81 -0.26
C ILE A 16 -7.40 15.74 1.21
N GLY A 17 -7.67 16.91 1.79
CA GLY A 17 -8.22 17.01 3.14
C GLY A 17 -7.23 16.60 4.23
N ARG A 18 -7.71 15.82 5.21
CA ARG A 18 -6.95 15.45 6.41
C ARG A 18 -6.55 13.97 6.46
N ASP A 19 -6.96 13.17 5.48
CA ASP A 19 -6.77 11.72 5.49
C ASP A 19 -5.28 11.33 5.52
N GLY A 20 -4.41 12.08 4.84
CA GLY A 20 -2.95 11.84 4.86
C GLY A 20 -2.33 12.03 6.24
N PRO A 21 -2.34 13.25 6.81
CA PRO A 21 -1.81 13.49 8.15
C PRO A 21 -2.48 12.66 9.25
N ALA A 22 -3.80 12.45 9.17
CA ALA A 22 -4.52 11.65 10.16
C ALA A 22 -4.12 10.16 10.09
N THR A 23 -3.99 9.61 8.88
CA THR A 23 -3.49 8.24 8.70
C THR A 23 -2.07 8.11 9.24
N LEU A 24 -1.18 9.07 8.93
CA LEU A 24 0.19 9.04 9.42
C LEU A 24 0.26 9.05 10.96
N ASP A 25 -0.53 9.90 11.63
CA ASP A 25 -0.61 9.94 13.10
C ASP A 25 -1.12 8.61 13.68
N LEU A 26 -2.17 8.03 13.08
CA LEU A 26 -2.70 6.74 13.52
C LEU A 26 -1.69 5.60 13.36
N LEU A 27 -0.97 5.55 12.24
CA LEU A 27 0.11 4.59 12.00
C LEU A 27 1.24 4.79 13.03
N GLY A 28 1.64 6.02 13.30
CA GLY A 28 2.68 6.36 14.28
C GLY A 28 2.34 5.90 15.70
N ARG A 29 1.08 6.07 16.14
CA ARG A 29 0.60 5.54 17.44
C ARG A 29 0.66 4.02 17.53
N ALA A 30 0.60 3.33 16.39
CA ALA A 30 0.75 1.89 16.27
C ALA A 30 2.19 1.44 16.00
N SER A 31 3.19 2.34 16.12
CA SER A 31 4.60 2.08 15.81
C SER A 31 4.88 1.66 14.37
N ILE A 32 4.01 2.08 13.43
CA ILE A 32 4.19 1.87 11.99
C ILE A 32 4.79 3.15 11.39
N THR A 33 5.87 3.02 10.63
CA THR A 33 6.52 4.16 9.99
C THR A 33 5.84 4.48 8.66
N GLY A 34 5.33 5.70 8.52
CA GLY A 34 4.69 6.16 7.29
C GLY A 34 5.49 7.27 6.59
N VAL A 35 5.37 7.34 5.26
CA VAL A 35 5.88 8.43 4.43
C VAL A 35 4.72 9.00 3.61
N ILE A 36 4.45 10.30 3.76
CA ILE A 36 3.43 10.96 2.94
C ILE A 36 3.98 11.21 1.54
N CYS A 37 3.27 10.69 0.54
CA CYS A 37 3.45 11.03 -0.86
C CYS A 37 2.48 12.17 -1.20
N GLY A 38 3.01 13.34 -1.56
CA GLY A 38 2.21 14.50 -1.94
C GLY A 38 1.59 14.41 -3.34
N SER A 39 2.01 13.44 -4.16
CA SER A 39 1.47 13.22 -5.51
C SER A 39 1.60 11.76 -5.94
N PHE A 40 0.89 11.41 -7.01
CA PHE A 40 1.02 10.11 -7.67
C PHE A 40 2.44 9.85 -8.20
N GLY A 41 3.09 10.87 -8.78
CA GLY A 41 4.48 10.75 -9.23
C GLY A 41 5.44 10.41 -8.10
N GLN A 42 5.30 11.10 -6.96
CA GLN A 42 6.09 10.78 -5.76
C GLN A 42 5.79 9.37 -5.24
N LEU A 43 4.53 8.91 -5.28
CA LEU A 43 4.21 7.53 -4.92
C LEU A 43 5.00 6.54 -5.78
N LEU A 44 5.05 6.74 -7.10
CA LEU A 44 5.82 5.86 -8.00
C LEU A 44 7.32 5.89 -7.71
N GLU A 45 7.91 7.07 -7.50
CA GLU A 45 9.32 7.22 -7.14
C GLU A 45 9.64 6.47 -5.84
N GLU A 46 8.78 6.60 -4.84
CA GLU A 46 8.98 5.98 -3.53
C GLU A 46 8.74 4.47 -3.54
N LEU A 47 7.86 3.98 -4.42
CA LEU A 47 7.67 2.55 -4.68
C LEU A 47 8.91 1.92 -5.32
N LEU A 48 9.64 2.65 -6.17
CA LEU A 48 10.90 2.20 -6.75
C LEU A 48 12.03 2.10 -5.71
N GLN A 49 11.99 2.92 -4.66
CA GLN A 49 12.92 2.82 -3.51
C GLN A 49 12.57 1.67 -2.55
N GLY A 50 11.41 1.03 -2.74
CA GLY A 50 10.93 -0.08 -1.92
C GLY A 50 10.05 0.36 -0.76
N ALA A 51 8.98 -0.41 -0.52
CA ALA A 51 8.03 -0.20 0.57
C ALA A 51 7.44 -1.54 1.04
N GLU A 52 6.82 -1.52 2.22
CA GLU A 52 6.15 -2.68 2.81
C GLU A 52 4.65 -2.70 2.53
N ALA A 53 4.04 -1.53 2.39
CA ALA A 53 2.66 -1.37 1.97
C ALA A 53 2.44 0.04 1.41
N ALA A 54 1.31 0.23 0.73
CA ALA A 54 0.82 1.55 0.34
C ALA A 54 -0.61 1.75 0.85
N PHE A 55 -0.84 2.82 1.60
CA PHE A 55 -2.16 3.34 1.92
C PHE A 55 -2.48 4.47 0.95
N VAL A 56 -3.62 4.39 0.26
CA VAL A 56 -3.96 5.35 -0.79
C VAL A 56 -5.42 5.76 -0.70
N ALA A 57 -5.71 7.05 -0.67
CA ALA A 57 -7.07 7.54 -0.89
C ALA A 57 -7.39 7.51 -2.38
N GLU A 58 -8.58 7.05 -2.75
CA GLU A 58 -8.95 6.83 -4.15
C GLU A 58 -8.81 8.09 -5.02
N GLU A 59 -9.06 9.28 -4.47
CA GLU A 59 -8.86 10.57 -5.13
C GLU A 59 -7.40 10.84 -5.52
N GLY A 60 -6.43 10.22 -4.84
CA GLY A 60 -5.02 10.30 -5.19
C GLY A 60 -4.66 9.48 -6.43
N LEU A 61 -5.52 8.54 -6.83
CA LEU A 61 -5.35 7.70 -8.02
C LEU A 61 -6.33 8.05 -9.13
N PHE A 62 -7.45 8.67 -8.81
CA PHE A 62 -8.47 9.00 -9.78
C PHE A 62 -7.94 9.98 -10.83
N GLY A 63 -8.09 9.62 -12.11
CA GLY A 63 -7.58 10.42 -13.24
C GLY A 63 -6.07 10.36 -13.43
N GLN A 64 -5.34 9.53 -12.67
CA GLN A 64 -3.91 9.29 -12.85
C GLN A 64 -3.66 8.14 -13.84
N ASP A 65 -2.41 8.03 -14.30
CA ASP A 65 -1.95 6.93 -15.16
C ASP A 65 -1.83 5.62 -14.35
N LEU A 66 -2.94 4.91 -14.18
CA LEU A 66 -2.96 3.59 -13.52
C LEU A 66 -2.12 2.56 -14.27
N ASP A 67 -1.88 2.72 -15.58
CA ASP A 67 -1.01 1.80 -16.35
C ASP A 67 0.46 1.96 -15.95
N ALA A 68 0.91 3.16 -15.55
CA ALA A 68 2.23 3.33 -14.92
C ALA A 68 2.36 2.53 -13.62
N LEU A 69 1.32 2.54 -12.78
CA LEU A 69 1.30 1.76 -11.55
C LEU A 69 1.24 0.25 -11.83
N GLY A 70 0.43 -0.16 -12.81
CA GLY A 70 0.36 -1.55 -13.26
C GLY A 70 1.68 -2.06 -13.86
N ARG A 71 2.39 -1.24 -14.62
CA ARG A 71 3.75 -1.54 -15.09
C ARG A 71 4.71 -1.73 -13.93
N TRP A 72 4.66 -0.87 -12.92
CA TRP A 72 5.47 -1.06 -11.71
C TRP A 72 5.12 -2.37 -11.00
N VAL A 73 3.84 -2.69 -10.82
CA VAL A 73 3.41 -3.97 -10.23
C VAL A 73 3.96 -5.16 -11.03
N ALA A 74 3.92 -5.10 -12.36
CA ALA A 74 4.45 -6.14 -13.24
C ALA A 74 5.98 -6.29 -13.19
N THR A 75 6.73 -5.27 -12.73
CA THR A 75 8.18 -5.38 -12.51
C THR A 75 8.54 -6.08 -11.20
N GLN A 76 7.57 -6.28 -10.30
CA GLN A 76 7.83 -7.00 -9.06
C GLN A 76 8.22 -8.46 -9.36
N PRO A 77 9.18 -9.02 -8.62
CA PRO A 77 9.47 -10.44 -8.70
C PRO A 77 8.21 -11.28 -8.43
N PRO A 78 8.07 -12.49 -9.00
CA PRO A 78 6.87 -13.33 -8.82
C PRO A 78 6.55 -13.69 -7.36
N TRP A 79 7.55 -13.61 -6.49
CA TRP A 79 7.38 -13.85 -5.06
C TRP A 79 6.89 -12.62 -4.29
N SER A 80 6.92 -11.42 -4.87
CA SER A 80 6.56 -10.15 -4.24
C SER A 80 5.15 -9.73 -4.63
N ASP A 81 4.37 -9.35 -3.62
CA ASP A 81 2.97 -8.95 -3.78
C ASP A 81 2.68 -7.82 -2.79
N LEU A 82 3.11 -6.60 -3.13
CA LEU A 82 3.01 -5.44 -2.24
C LEU A 82 1.54 -5.11 -1.95
N PRO A 83 1.10 -5.07 -0.67
CA PRO A 83 -0.28 -4.77 -0.33
C PRO A 83 -0.62 -3.29 -0.48
N PHE A 84 -1.75 -3.02 -1.13
CA PHE A 84 -2.38 -1.71 -1.24
C PHE A 84 -3.66 -1.68 -0.39
N VAL A 85 -3.75 -0.70 0.51
CA VAL A 85 -4.98 -0.39 1.25
C VAL A 85 -5.58 0.88 0.67
N VAL A 86 -6.74 0.77 0.01
CA VAL A 86 -7.36 1.88 -0.69
C VAL A 86 -8.55 2.40 0.09
N LEU A 87 -8.49 3.66 0.51
CA LEU A 87 -9.58 4.37 1.14
C LEU A 87 -10.56 4.88 0.07
N THR A 88 -11.77 4.34 0.06
CA THR A 88 -12.82 4.67 -0.91
C THR A 88 -13.88 5.59 -0.31
N SER A 89 -14.57 6.35 -1.16
CA SER A 89 -15.78 7.09 -0.79
C SER A 89 -17.05 6.25 -0.99
N ARG A 90 -18.19 6.70 -0.45
CA ARG A 90 -19.51 6.08 -0.65
C ARG A 90 -20.14 6.32 -2.03
N HIS A 91 -19.39 6.84 -3.00
CA HIS A 91 -19.95 7.09 -4.32
C HIS A 91 -20.32 5.77 -5.01
N ASP A 92 -21.62 5.55 -5.21
CA ASP A 92 -22.19 4.39 -5.91
C ASP A 92 -22.56 4.73 -7.36
N GLN A 93 -21.65 5.42 -8.05
CA GLN A 93 -21.83 5.71 -9.48
C GLN A 93 -21.23 4.57 -10.30
N PRO A 94 -21.92 4.08 -11.35
CA PRO A 94 -21.42 2.97 -12.18
C PRO A 94 -19.98 3.20 -12.69
N ARG A 95 -19.65 4.44 -13.07
CA ARG A 95 -18.31 4.80 -13.55
C ARG A 95 -17.22 4.64 -12.47
N VAL A 96 -17.54 4.97 -11.23
CA VAL A 96 -16.62 4.83 -10.09
C VAL A 96 -16.44 3.35 -9.75
N ASN A 97 -17.52 2.56 -9.79
CA ASN A 97 -17.45 1.13 -9.52
C ASN A 97 -16.61 0.38 -10.57
N VAL A 98 -16.77 0.69 -11.87
CA VAL A 98 -15.93 0.13 -12.94
C VAL A 98 -14.46 0.52 -12.74
N TRP A 99 -14.18 1.78 -12.40
CA TRP A 99 -12.81 2.23 -12.13
C TRP A 99 -12.19 1.52 -10.92
N ARG A 100 -12.94 1.28 -9.83
CA ARG A 100 -12.46 0.50 -8.67
C ARG A 100 -12.17 -0.95 -9.01
N GLN A 101 -13.00 -1.59 -9.85
CA GLN A 101 -12.76 -2.95 -10.32
C GLN A 101 -11.44 -3.02 -11.12
N GLU A 102 -11.21 -2.04 -11.99
CA GLU A 102 -9.97 -1.93 -12.75
C GLU A 102 -8.76 -1.69 -11.85
N LEU A 103 -8.88 -0.82 -10.85
CA LEU A 103 -7.86 -0.59 -9.85
C LEU A 103 -7.47 -1.88 -9.10
N VAL A 104 -8.47 -2.65 -8.64
CA VAL A 104 -8.24 -3.93 -7.96
C VAL A 104 -7.54 -4.92 -8.89
N ARG A 105 -7.93 -4.97 -10.16
CA ARG A 105 -7.32 -5.83 -11.18
C ARG A 105 -5.85 -5.48 -11.44
N ILE A 106 -5.53 -4.19 -11.55
CA ILE A 106 -4.17 -3.71 -11.83
C ILE A 106 -3.24 -3.96 -10.65
N LEU A 107 -3.71 -3.70 -9.43
CA LEU A 107 -2.88 -3.76 -8.22
C LEU A 107 -2.75 -5.18 -7.65
N GLY A 108 -3.72 -6.06 -7.89
CA GLY A 108 -3.72 -7.44 -7.41
C GLY A 108 -4.04 -7.53 -5.91
N ASN A 109 -3.09 -7.17 -5.05
CA ASN A 109 -3.22 -7.26 -3.60
C ASN A 109 -3.81 -5.98 -3.01
N VAL A 110 -5.15 -5.88 -3.06
CA VAL A 110 -5.90 -4.70 -2.61
C VAL A 110 -6.87 -5.02 -1.49
N SER A 111 -6.85 -4.19 -0.45
CA SER A 111 -7.93 -4.08 0.55
C SER A 111 -8.65 -2.75 0.40
N LEU A 112 -9.96 -2.76 0.18
CA LEU A 112 -10.77 -1.54 0.10
C LEU A 112 -11.35 -1.20 1.47
N LEU A 113 -11.24 0.06 1.87
CA LEU A 113 -11.83 0.61 3.10
C LEU A 113 -12.75 1.78 2.76
N GLU A 114 -14.05 1.59 2.95
CA GLU A 114 -15.01 2.65 2.69
C GLU A 114 -15.09 3.67 3.84
N ARG A 115 -15.09 4.96 3.52
CA ARG A 115 -15.31 6.04 4.50
C ARG A 115 -16.77 6.04 5.03
N PRO A 116 -16.99 6.34 6.32
CA PRO A 116 -15.98 6.63 7.35
C PRO A 116 -15.36 5.35 7.91
N VAL A 117 -14.04 5.37 8.11
CA VAL A 117 -13.28 4.24 8.68
C VAL A 117 -12.98 4.52 10.14
N GLN A 118 -13.25 3.56 11.02
CA GLN A 118 -12.85 3.66 12.42
C GLN A 118 -11.33 3.50 12.54
N PRO A 119 -10.64 4.28 13.38
CA PRO A 119 -9.18 4.19 13.55
C PRO A 119 -8.67 2.77 13.81
N ILE A 120 -9.38 1.99 14.63
CA ILE A 120 -9.04 0.60 14.93
C ILE A 120 -9.11 -0.31 13.69
N THR A 121 -10.04 -0.05 12.78
CA THR A 121 -10.18 -0.80 11.52
C THR A 121 -9.01 -0.50 10.58
N LEU A 122 -8.65 0.78 10.41
CA LEU A 122 -7.52 1.17 9.58
C LEU A 122 -6.22 0.52 10.09
N VAL A 123 -5.93 0.68 11.39
CA VAL A 123 -4.71 0.13 12.00
C VAL A 123 -4.68 -1.39 11.90
N SER A 124 -5.80 -2.08 12.16
CA SER A 124 -5.83 -3.55 12.11
C SER A 124 -5.60 -4.10 10.70
N VAL A 125 -6.17 -3.46 9.66
CA VAL A 125 -5.92 -3.81 8.26
C VAL A 125 -4.48 -3.55 7.86
N MET A 126 -3.92 -2.40 8.23
CA MET A 126 -2.51 -2.08 7.96
C MET A 126 -1.56 -3.07 8.62
N GLN A 127 -1.78 -3.42 9.90
CA GLN A 127 -0.98 -4.43 10.57
C GLN A 127 -1.13 -5.82 9.95
N ALA A 128 -2.32 -6.18 9.49
CA ALA A 128 -2.53 -7.46 8.80
C ALA A 128 -1.76 -7.52 7.47
N ALA A 129 -1.80 -6.45 6.69
CA ALA A 129 -1.04 -6.31 5.45
C ALA A 129 0.47 -6.42 5.69
N LEU A 130 1.00 -5.68 6.67
CA LEU A 130 2.42 -5.71 7.03
C LEU A 130 2.87 -7.09 7.53
N ARG A 131 2.08 -7.75 8.37
CA ARG A 131 2.37 -9.14 8.80
C ARG A 131 2.37 -10.12 7.62
N ALA A 132 1.49 -9.95 6.63
CA ALA A 132 1.50 -10.78 5.44
C ALA A 132 2.77 -10.55 4.61
N ARG A 133 3.15 -9.28 4.41
CA ARG A 133 4.38 -8.88 3.71
C ARG A 133 5.65 -9.39 4.39
N ALA A 134 5.74 -9.29 5.71
CA ALA A 134 6.87 -9.78 6.49
C ALA A 134 7.03 -11.30 6.34
N ARG A 135 5.93 -12.07 6.41
CA ARG A 135 5.96 -13.52 6.19
C ARG A 135 6.39 -13.89 4.77
N GLN A 136 5.90 -13.18 3.76
CA GLN A 136 6.30 -13.37 2.37
C GLN A 136 7.82 -13.17 2.19
N ARG A 137 8.39 -12.09 2.74
CA ARG A 137 9.84 -11.84 2.70
C ARG A 137 10.62 -12.89 3.48
N GLN A 138 10.15 -13.30 4.65
CA GLN A 138 10.80 -14.36 5.44
C GLN A 138 10.87 -15.68 4.67
N VAL A 139 9.77 -16.11 4.04
CA VAL A 139 9.74 -17.32 3.20
C VAL A 139 10.72 -17.17 2.03
N ARG A 140 10.75 -16.01 1.37
CA ARG A 140 11.71 -15.74 0.29
C ARG A 140 13.16 -15.88 0.76
N SER A 141 13.51 -15.29 1.89
CA SER A 141 14.87 -15.38 2.46
C SER A 141 15.26 -16.81 2.81
N LEU A 142 14.34 -17.59 3.39
CA LEU A 142 14.58 -19.00 3.72
C LEU A 142 14.83 -19.86 2.48
N LEU A 143 14.07 -19.63 1.40
CA LEU A 143 14.27 -20.33 0.13
C LEU A 143 15.61 -19.95 -0.53
N ALA A 144 15.94 -18.66 -0.54
CA ALA A 144 17.22 -18.19 -1.09
C ALA A 144 18.43 -18.79 -0.37
N ALA A 145 18.40 -18.83 0.98
CA ALA A 145 19.47 -19.41 1.77
C ALA A 145 19.64 -20.93 1.55
N ARG A 146 18.58 -21.63 1.13
CA ARG A 146 18.64 -23.06 0.79
C ARG A 146 19.26 -23.30 -0.58
N ASP A 147 18.96 -22.45 -1.56
CA ASP A 147 19.48 -22.61 -2.93
C ASP A 147 20.99 -22.29 -3.03
N GLU A 148 21.55 -21.58 -2.05
CA GLU A 148 22.97 -21.22 -1.94
C GLU A 148 23.82 -22.27 -1.18
N ALA A 149 23.20 -23.29 -0.57
CA ALA A 149 23.85 -24.32 0.25
C ALA A 149 23.96 -25.67 -0.48
#